data_AF-A0A4Y2AKI5-F1
#
_entry.id   AF-A0A4Y2AKI5-F1
#
_cell.length_a   1.000
_cell.length_b   1.000
_cell.length_c   1.000
_cell.angle_alpha   90.00
_cell.angle_beta   90.00
_cell.angle_gamma   90.00
#
_symmetry.space_group_name_H-M   'P 1'
#
loop_
_entity.id
_entity.type
_entity.pdbx_description
1 polymer ?
#
loop_
_entity_poly.entity_id
_entity_poly.type
_entity_poly.pdbx_seq_one_letter_code
_entity_poly.pdbx_strand_id
1 'polypeptide(L)'
;MQQNYQDAMAMVRKFGKPDLFLTLTCNPSYWSEVLNSMEGVQRAEDRPDIIVRVFNMKLKELLEDICKHGIFGTVLAYIYVIEFQKRCLPHAHILLTLDSESKIRTKDDIDKFVSAELPDPFTDLRLFQIVTKCMVHGPCGTININSPCMRDGQCCKSFPKQFKDDTEENVNGFIRPGATEPVQVGKYSIDNRWVVPYNPWLLKKFNAHINVEVCASVKRVKYLYKYVYKGHDATSVKIQKEGALDHDEILSFVEGSALSCAFTTATADCVQDGQEAQAIERAALRKTTLTSWFELNKNYPSAHNISYSDISQYYVFDKSTTNWKKRQRGGQKFIGRLPVVSILETERYYLRMLLLRKSGAISFDDILTVNGLRCIIFQQACQEYGLLRGDQQWQSALNDAAQFQSPRQLRMLFAMICGFGEVEDVPDLWVQHQVSL
;
A
#
# COMPACT_ATOMS: atom_id res chain seq x y z
N MET A 1 -1.65 7.08 -9.88
CA MET A 1 -1.53 7.22 -8.41
C MET A 1 -2.79 6.74 -7.67
N GLN A 2 -4.00 7.17 -8.05
CA GLN A 2 -5.26 6.77 -7.40
C GLN A 2 -5.59 5.26 -7.50
N GLN A 3 -5.14 4.58 -8.57
CA GLN A 3 -5.39 3.14 -8.75
C GLN A 3 -4.56 2.26 -7.79
N ASN A 4 -3.27 2.56 -7.62
CA ASN A 4 -2.40 1.86 -6.66
C ASN A 4 -2.91 2.02 -5.22
N TYR A 5 -3.53 3.17 -4.92
CA TYR A 5 -4.24 3.39 -3.66
C TYR A 5 -5.39 2.39 -3.50
N GLN A 6 -6.27 2.31 -4.49
CA GLN A 6 -7.43 1.39 -4.44
C GLN A 6 -7.01 -0.07 -4.34
N ASP A 7 -5.92 -0.48 -5.00
CA ASP A 7 -5.38 -1.84 -4.90
C ASP A 7 -4.88 -2.15 -3.50
N ALA A 8 -4.10 -1.26 -2.92
CA ALA A 8 -3.62 -1.46 -1.57
C ALA A 8 -4.77 -1.50 -0.55
N MET A 9 -5.81 -0.70 -0.75
CA MET A 9 -7.02 -0.72 0.09
C MET A 9 -7.79 -2.04 -0.04
N ALA A 10 -7.91 -2.56 -1.26
CA ALA A 10 -8.56 -3.85 -1.49
C ALA A 10 -7.79 -4.99 -0.81
N MET A 11 -6.45 -4.94 -0.82
CA MET A 11 -5.59 -5.89 -0.12
C MET A 11 -5.78 -5.83 1.41
N VAL A 12 -5.78 -4.64 2.01
CA VAL A 12 -5.99 -4.48 3.45
C VAL A 12 -7.39 -4.91 3.86
N ARG A 13 -8.41 -4.58 3.07
CA ARG A 13 -9.78 -5.02 3.34
C ARG A 13 -9.90 -6.54 3.31
N LYS A 14 -9.20 -7.22 2.40
CA LYS A 14 -9.28 -8.68 2.25
C LYS A 14 -8.43 -9.43 3.28
N PHE A 15 -7.21 -8.96 3.53
CA PHE A 15 -6.21 -9.70 4.32
C PHE A 15 -5.93 -9.09 5.69
N GLY A 16 -6.50 -7.92 5.98
CA GLY A 16 -6.23 -7.16 7.20
C GLY A 16 -5.02 -6.23 7.08
N LYS A 17 -4.71 -5.54 8.18
CA LYS A 17 -3.56 -4.64 8.26
C LYS A 17 -2.24 -5.41 8.04
N PRO A 18 -1.20 -4.78 7.45
CA PRO A 18 0.13 -5.35 7.39
C PRO A 18 0.74 -5.57 8.79
N ASP A 19 1.58 -6.59 8.92
CA ASP A 19 2.26 -6.98 10.16
C ASP A 19 3.73 -6.57 10.17
N LEU A 20 4.37 -6.52 9.00
CA LEU A 20 5.77 -6.13 8.84
C LEU A 20 5.92 -5.03 7.80
N PHE A 21 6.88 -4.14 8.05
CA PHE A 21 7.38 -3.17 7.10
C PHE A 21 8.87 -3.38 6.90
N LEU A 22 9.28 -3.51 5.64
CA LEU A 22 10.67 -3.66 5.26
C LEU A 22 11.09 -2.55 4.31
N THR A 23 12.36 -2.18 4.37
CA THR A 23 12.99 -1.43 3.28
C THR A 23 14.22 -2.13 2.78
N LEU A 24 14.50 -2.02 1.48
CA LEU A 24 15.75 -2.48 0.87
C LEU A 24 16.38 -1.31 0.13
N THR A 25 17.59 -0.92 0.54
CA THR A 25 18.37 0.11 -0.16
C THR A 25 19.43 -0.55 -1.04
N CYS A 26 19.57 -0.09 -2.28
CA CYS A 26 20.64 -0.53 -3.17
C CYS A 26 22.03 -0.32 -2.55
N ASN A 27 22.90 -1.33 -2.60
CA ASN A 27 24.27 -1.24 -2.09
C ASN A 27 25.31 -1.57 -3.18
N PRO A 28 25.53 -0.65 -4.14
CA PRO A 28 26.32 -0.93 -5.33
C PRO A 28 27.81 -1.21 -5.03
N SER A 29 28.32 -0.71 -3.91
CA SER A 29 29.73 -0.87 -3.52
C SER A 29 30.07 -2.27 -3.02
N TYR A 30 29.08 -3.13 -2.74
CA TYR A 30 29.28 -4.44 -2.10
C TYR A 30 28.60 -5.59 -2.82
N TRP A 31 27.85 -5.32 -3.89
CA TRP A 31 27.26 -6.34 -4.74
C TRP A 31 28.22 -6.68 -5.86
N SER A 32 28.72 -7.92 -5.87
CA SER A 32 29.68 -8.39 -6.87
C SER A 32 29.11 -8.29 -8.29
N GLU A 33 27.80 -8.45 -8.47
CA GLU A 33 27.14 -8.29 -9.76
C GLU A 33 27.27 -6.87 -10.30
N VAL A 34 27.28 -5.86 -9.42
CA VAL A 34 27.53 -4.47 -9.80
C VAL A 34 29.02 -4.29 -10.10
N LEU A 35 29.89 -4.67 -9.15
CA LEU A 35 31.34 -4.45 -9.27
C LEU A 35 31.95 -5.13 -10.50
N ASN A 36 31.53 -6.35 -10.81
CA ASN A 36 32.01 -7.12 -11.95
C ASN A 36 31.50 -6.59 -13.30
N SER A 37 30.47 -5.73 -13.29
CA SER A 37 29.87 -5.16 -14.50
C SER A 37 30.37 -3.74 -14.79
N MET A 38 31.22 -3.16 -13.92
CA MET A 38 31.80 -1.83 -14.11
C MET A 38 33.11 -1.93 -14.90
N GLU A 39 33.32 -0.98 -15.81
CA GLU A 39 34.55 -0.89 -16.59
C GLU A 39 35.40 0.31 -16.16
N GLY A 40 36.69 0.09 -15.95
CA GLY A 40 37.64 1.15 -15.59
C GLY A 40 37.27 1.88 -14.29
N VAL A 41 37.06 3.20 -14.39
CA VAL A 41 36.75 4.11 -13.26
C VAL A 41 35.26 4.48 -13.18
N GLN A 42 34.39 3.72 -13.85
CA GLN A 42 32.94 3.93 -13.77
C GLN A 42 32.43 3.83 -12.33
N ARG A 43 31.52 4.76 -11.98
CA ARG A 43 30.77 4.75 -10.72
C ARG A 43 29.38 4.20 -10.95
N ALA A 44 28.73 3.77 -9.85
CA ALA A 44 27.35 3.31 -9.88
C ALA A 44 26.38 4.31 -10.54
N GLU A 45 26.64 5.60 -10.35
CA GLU A 45 25.89 6.73 -10.89
C GLU A 45 25.96 6.80 -12.43
N ASP A 46 27.04 6.28 -13.03
CA ASP A 46 27.28 6.31 -14.46
C ASP A 46 26.55 5.17 -15.19
N ARG A 47 26.10 4.14 -14.46
CA ARG A 47 25.50 2.91 -14.99
C ARG A 47 24.15 2.57 -14.34
N PRO A 48 23.14 3.47 -14.44
CA PRO A 48 21.82 3.23 -13.87
C PRO A 48 21.14 1.96 -14.42
N ASP A 49 21.49 1.56 -15.65
CA ASP A 49 21.03 0.33 -16.28
C ASP A 49 21.48 -0.92 -15.49
N ILE A 50 22.75 -0.98 -15.06
CA ILE A 50 23.28 -2.07 -14.22
C ILE A 50 22.64 -2.01 -12.85
N ILE A 51 22.60 -0.83 -12.23
CA ILE A 51 22.08 -0.65 -10.87
C ILE A 51 20.64 -1.11 -10.75
N VAL A 52 19.77 -0.68 -11.67
CA VAL A 52 18.36 -1.07 -11.66
C VAL A 52 18.19 -2.56 -11.91
N ARG A 53 18.98 -3.16 -12.83
CA ARG A 53 18.92 -4.60 -13.10
C ARG A 53 19.34 -5.43 -11.90
N VAL A 54 20.47 -5.11 -11.28
CA VAL A 54 20.96 -5.83 -10.10
C VAL A 54 20.01 -5.65 -8.92
N PHE A 55 19.54 -4.42 -8.67
CA PHE A 55 18.55 -4.18 -7.63
C PHE A 55 17.27 -5.00 -7.83
N ASN A 56 16.75 -5.07 -9.06
CA ASN A 56 15.58 -5.89 -9.36
C ASN A 56 15.83 -7.38 -9.11
N MET A 57 17.03 -7.89 -9.43
CA MET A 57 17.41 -9.28 -9.10
C MET A 57 17.41 -9.50 -7.58
N LYS A 58 18.05 -8.61 -6.82
CA LYS A 58 18.09 -8.70 -5.35
C LYS A 58 16.70 -8.57 -4.72
N LEU A 59 15.85 -7.69 -5.24
CA LEU A 59 14.48 -7.53 -4.76
C LEU A 59 13.64 -8.78 -5.03
N LYS A 60 13.76 -9.39 -6.21
CA LYS A 60 13.08 -10.66 -6.53
C LYS A 60 13.53 -11.79 -5.61
N GLU A 61 14.83 -11.91 -5.38
CA GLU A 61 15.40 -12.88 -4.45
C GLU A 61 14.88 -12.66 -3.02
N LEU A 62 14.85 -11.40 -2.55
CA LEU A 62 14.28 -11.04 -1.25
C LEU A 62 12.80 -11.44 -1.13
N LEU A 63 11.99 -11.16 -2.16
CA LEU A 63 10.58 -11.54 -2.17
C LEU A 63 10.37 -13.06 -2.23
N GLU A 64 11.25 -13.78 -2.92
CA GLU A 64 11.22 -15.25 -2.97
C GLU A 64 11.54 -15.85 -1.61
N ASP A 65 12.57 -15.35 -0.94
CA ASP A 65 12.93 -15.74 0.41
C ASP A 65 11.81 -15.47 1.42
N ILE A 66 11.18 -14.29 1.33
CA ILE A 66 10.07 -13.92 2.21
C ILE A 66 8.84 -14.79 1.94
N CYS A 67 8.42 -14.92 0.68
CA CYS A 67 7.12 -15.50 0.34
C CYS A 67 7.15 -17.02 0.11
N LYS A 68 8.29 -17.60 -0.31
CA LYS A 68 8.41 -19.04 -0.58
C LYS A 68 9.23 -19.77 0.48
N HIS A 69 10.33 -19.18 0.93
CA HIS A 69 11.16 -19.78 1.99
C HIS A 69 10.64 -19.48 3.41
N GLY A 70 9.63 -18.61 3.53
CA GLY A 70 8.87 -18.43 4.77
C GLY A 70 9.70 -17.83 5.91
N ILE A 71 10.61 -16.91 5.61
CA ILE A 71 11.49 -16.29 6.63
C ILE A 71 10.72 -15.70 7.79
N PHE A 72 9.57 -15.10 7.53
CA PHE A 72 8.68 -14.52 8.53
C PHE A 72 7.41 -15.37 8.74
N GLY A 73 7.41 -16.62 8.28
CA GLY A 73 6.23 -17.47 8.18
C GLY A 73 5.45 -17.29 6.87
N THR A 74 4.17 -17.66 6.90
CA THR A 74 3.31 -17.67 5.71
C THR A 74 2.79 -16.27 5.39
N VAL A 75 3.14 -15.78 4.19
CA VAL A 75 2.69 -14.49 3.67
C VAL A 75 1.38 -14.65 2.88
N LEU A 76 0.31 -14.02 3.35
CA LEU A 76 -0.97 -13.95 2.64
C LEU A 76 -0.93 -12.91 1.50
N ALA A 77 -0.27 -11.79 1.77
CA ALA A 77 -0.22 -10.65 0.87
C ALA A 77 1.04 -9.81 1.10
N TYR A 78 1.53 -9.20 0.03
CA TYR A 78 2.55 -8.17 0.13
C TYR A 78 2.30 -7.04 -0.88
N ILE A 79 2.73 -5.83 -0.53
CA ILE A 79 2.68 -4.65 -1.38
C ILE A 79 4.06 -4.02 -1.33
N TYR A 80 4.61 -3.60 -2.47
CA TYR A 80 5.84 -2.83 -2.46
C TYR A 80 5.84 -1.70 -3.48
N VAL A 81 6.62 -0.66 -3.18
CA VAL A 81 6.90 0.46 -4.08
C VAL A 81 8.39 0.71 -4.10
N ILE A 82 8.91 1.10 -5.26
CA ILE A 82 10.30 1.46 -5.45
C ILE A 82 10.36 2.97 -5.62
N GLU A 83 11.18 3.63 -4.80
CA GLU A 83 11.54 5.02 -4.93
C GLU A 83 13.03 5.12 -5.28
N PHE A 84 13.45 6.23 -5.88
CA PHE A 84 14.86 6.52 -6.10
C PHE A 84 15.33 7.51 -5.04
N GLN A 85 16.26 7.06 -4.20
CA GLN A 85 16.89 7.89 -3.17
C GLN A 85 18.08 8.65 -3.76
N LYS A 86 18.84 9.33 -2.87
CA LYS A 86 20.01 10.15 -3.22
C LYS A 86 20.87 9.49 -4.32
N ARG A 87 21.25 10.29 -5.31
CA ARG A 87 22.03 9.86 -6.49
C ARG A 87 21.35 8.77 -7.34
N CYS A 88 20.02 8.77 -7.37
CA CYS A 88 19.20 7.88 -8.18
C CYS A 88 19.37 6.38 -7.84
N LEU A 89 19.71 6.05 -6.59
CA LEU A 89 19.79 4.67 -6.16
C LEU A 89 18.38 4.13 -5.81
N PRO A 90 17.98 2.96 -6.33
CA PRO A 90 16.69 2.36 -5.99
C PRO A 90 16.58 2.00 -4.51
N HIS A 91 15.38 2.18 -3.97
CA HIS A 91 14.99 1.85 -2.61
C HIS A 91 13.57 1.31 -2.59
N ALA A 92 13.38 0.11 -2.06
CA ALA A 92 12.06 -0.52 -1.97
C ALA A 92 11.46 -0.33 -0.58
N HIS A 93 10.17 -0.02 -0.53
CA HIS A 93 9.31 -0.09 0.65
C HIS A 93 8.38 -1.29 0.49
N ILE A 94 8.36 -2.22 1.44
CA ILE A 94 7.62 -3.48 1.35
C ILE A 94 6.73 -3.65 2.60
N LEU A 95 5.45 -3.93 2.40
CA LEU A 95 4.48 -4.32 3.43
C LEU A 95 4.18 -5.80 3.30
N LEU A 96 4.15 -6.51 4.42
CA LEU A 96 3.74 -7.91 4.47
C LEU A 96 2.53 -8.09 5.38
N THR A 97 1.58 -8.90 4.93
CA THR A 97 0.46 -9.41 5.74
C THR A 97 0.61 -10.92 5.86
N LEU A 98 0.80 -11.37 7.10
CA LEU A 98 1.01 -12.76 7.49
C LEU A 98 -0.32 -13.45 7.82
N ASP A 99 -0.34 -14.78 7.74
CA ASP A 99 -1.48 -15.58 8.18
C ASP A 99 -1.66 -15.56 9.70
N SER A 100 -2.74 -16.18 10.20
CA SER A 100 -3.07 -16.16 11.63
C SER A 100 -2.05 -16.88 12.51
N GLU A 101 -1.37 -17.89 12.00
CA GLU A 101 -0.39 -18.70 12.73
C GLU A 101 0.98 -18.01 12.77
N SER A 102 1.30 -17.23 11.74
CA SER A 102 2.57 -16.50 11.60
C SER A 102 2.53 -15.08 12.16
N LYS A 103 1.41 -14.63 12.73
CA LYS A 103 1.31 -13.28 13.33
C LYS A 103 2.33 -13.12 14.46
N ILE A 104 3.06 -12.00 14.40
CA ILE A 104 3.98 -11.56 15.45
C ILE A 104 3.14 -10.92 16.56
N ARG A 105 2.95 -11.62 17.67
CA ARG A 105 2.08 -11.18 18.77
C ARG A 105 2.83 -10.89 20.07
N THR A 106 3.90 -11.65 20.31
CA THR A 106 4.66 -11.62 21.55
C THR A 106 6.02 -10.95 21.37
N LYS A 107 6.66 -10.58 22.47
CA LYS A 107 8.06 -10.14 22.48
C LYS A 107 8.99 -11.18 21.85
N ASP A 108 8.80 -12.46 22.19
CA ASP A 108 9.63 -13.55 21.68
C ASP A 108 9.49 -13.70 20.15
N ASP A 109 8.30 -13.45 19.60
CA ASP A 109 8.10 -13.42 18.15
C ASP A 109 8.88 -12.27 17.50
N ILE A 110 8.93 -11.10 18.14
CA ILE A 110 9.68 -9.94 17.64
C ILE A 110 11.17 -10.25 17.65
N ASP A 111 11.70 -10.68 18.80
CA ASP A 111 13.13 -10.94 19.00
C ASP A 111 13.63 -12.10 18.12
N LYS A 112 12.75 -13.03 17.73
CA LYS A 112 13.04 -14.09 16.75
C LYS A 112 13.37 -13.55 15.36
N PHE A 113 12.71 -12.47 14.93
CA PHE A 113 12.79 -11.99 13.55
C PHE A 113 13.53 -10.66 13.39
N VAL A 114 13.60 -9.85 14.44
CA VAL A 114 14.13 -8.49 14.35
C VAL A 114 15.03 -8.17 15.54
N SER A 115 16.22 -7.63 15.24
CA SER A 115 17.18 -7.13 16.21
C SER A 115 17.44 -5.64 15.96
N ALA A 116 17.73 -4.90 17.03
CA ALA A 116 18.22 -3.53 16.97
C ALA A 116 19.53 -3.39 17.77
N GLU A 117 20.36 -4.44 17.77
CA GLU A 117 21.59 -4.50 18.57
C GLU A 117 22.83 -4.62 17.70
N LEU A 118 23.96 -4.13 18.21
CA LEU A 118 25.28 -4.41 17.69
C LEU A 118 25.61 -5.89 17.97
N PRO A 119 25.89 -6.71 16.94
CA PRO A 119 26.33 -8.08 17.13
C PRO A 119 27.66 -8.14 17.88
N ASP A 120 27.91 -9.21 18.62
CA ASP A 120 29.22 -9.43 19.21
C ASP A 120 30.24 -9.82 18.10
N PRO A 121 31.32 -9.04 17.88
CA PRO A 121 32.33 -9.34 16.87
C PRO A 121 33.07 -10.66 17.11
N PHE A 122 33.10 -11.18 18.34
CA PHE A 122 33.71 -12.48 18.64
C PHE A 122 32.83 -13.66 18.22
N THR A 123 31.51 -13.46 18.09
CA THR A 123 30.57 -14.52 17.69
C THR A 123 30.18 -14.42 16.22
N ASP A 124 29.92 -13.22 15.71
CA ASP A 124 29.55 -13.00 14.30
C ASP A 124 30.17 -11.70 13.77
N LEU A 125 31.48 -11.76 13.50
CA LEU A 125 32.24 -10.64 12.93
C LEU A 125 31.63 -10.12 11.62
N ARG A 126 31.09 -11.02 10.78
CA ARG A 126 30.50 -10.64 9.50
C ARG A 126 29.24 -9.80 9.71
N LEU A 127 28.33 -10.24 10.56
CA LEU A 127 27.12 -9.47 10.85
C LEU A 127 27.48 -8.14 11.52
N PHE A 128 28.44 -8.13 12.45
CA PHE A 128 28.92 -6.91 13.09
C PHE A 128 29.42 -5.88 12.06
N GLN A 129 30.23 -6.30 11.09
CA GLN A 129 30.73 -5.44 10.01
C GLN A 129 29.59 -4.89 9.13
N ILE A 130 28.56 -5.70 8.87
CA ILE A 130 27.41 -5.26 8.06
C ILE A 130 26.55 -4.27 8.87
N VAL A 131 26.25 -4.55 10.13
CA VAL A 131 25.40 -3.71 10.99
C VAL A 131 26.06 -2.36 11.24
N THR A 132 27.33 -2.33 11.67
CA THR A 132 28.07 -1.08 11.95
C THR A 132 28.15 -0.17 10.73
N LYS A 133 28.15 -0.74 9.52
CA LYS A 133 28.27 -0.01 8.28
C LYS A 133 26.95 0.38 7.63
N CYS A 134 25.95 -0.51 7.67
CA CYS A 134 24.72 -0.36 6.91
C CYS A 134 23.51 -0.08 7.79
N MET A 135 23.51 -0.43 9.09
CA MET A 135 22.34 -0.30 9.95
C MET A 135 22.51 0.73 11.06
N VAL A 136 23.64 1.43 11.12
CA VAL A 136 23.81 2.54 12.06
C VAL A 136 23.20 3.81 11.49
N HIS A 137 22.23 4.39 12.20
CA HIS A 137 21.74 5.71 11.90
C HIS A 137 22.88 6.72 12.09
N GLY A 138 23.11 7.55 11.07
CA GLY A 138 24.15 8.57 11.14
C GLY A 138 23.96 9.47 12.36
N PRO A 139 25.04 9.85 13.08
CA PRO A 139 24.93 10.73 14.24
C PRO A 139 24.16 11.99 13.89
N CYS A 140 23.21 12.35 14.74
CA CYS A 140 22.33 13.50 14.57
C CYS A 140 22.01 14.11 15.95
N GLY A 141 21.11 15.07 15.99
CA GLY A 141 20.78 15.75 17.24
C GLY A 141 21.93 16.65 17.67
N THR A 142 22.30 16.55 18.94
CA THR A 142 23.41 17.32 19.53
C THR A 142 24.78 16.92 18.96
N ILE A 143 24.94 15.69 18.46
CA ILE A 143 26.21 15.20 17.90
C ILE A 143 26.46 15.78 16.51
N ASN A 144 25.40 15.99 15.73
CA ASN A 144 25.49 16.62 14.42
C ASN A 144 24.15 17.25 14.02
N ILE A 145 24.04 18.56 14.25
CA ILE A 145 22.82 19.33 13.95
C ILE A 145 22.56 19.49 12.45
N ASN A 146 23.59 19.33 11.61
CA ASN A 146 23.51 19.46 10.16
C ASN A 146 23.10 18.15 9.45
N SER A 147 22.81 17.09 10.21
CA SER A 147 22.38 15.83 9.63
C SER A 147 21.06 15.99 8.86
N PRO A 148 20.89 15.39 7.67
CA PRO A 148 19.68 15.55 6.84
C PRO A 148 18.37 15.10 7.50
N CYS A 149 18.45 14.31 8.57
CA CYS A 149 17.30 13.86 9.35
C CYS A 149 16.81 14.90 10.37
N MET A 150 17.55 15.99 10.59
CA MET A 150 17.19 17.04 11.55
C MET A 150 16.09 17.93 10.98
N ARG A 151 14.99 18.07 11.73
CA ARG A 151 13.87 18.99 11.47
C ARG A 151 13.50 19.65 12.78
N ASP A 152 13.41 20.97 12.78
CA ASP A 152 13.02 21.76 13.97
C ASP A 152 13.85 21.42 15.23
N GLY A 153 15.15 21.22 15.05
CA GLY A 153 16.08 20.91 16.15
C GLY A 153 16.02 19.46 16.67
N GLN A 154 15.17 18.59 16.11
CA GLN A 154 15.04 17.19 16.51
C GLN A 154 15.22 16.24 15.32
N CYS A 155 15.68 15.02 15.60
CA CYS A 155 15.73 13.98 14.56
C CYS A 155 14.31 13.54 14.20
N CYS A 156 13.93 13.66 12.93
CA CYS A 156 12.61 13.22 12.44
C CYS A 156 12.36 11.70 12.55
N LYS A 157 13.42 10.93 12.81
CA LYS A 157 13.37 9.48 13.07
C LYS A 157 13.53 9.15 14.56
N SER A 158 13.59 10.17 15.41
CA SER A 158 13.72 10.09 16.87
C SER A 158 14.93 9.26 17.31
N PHE A 159 16.09 9.56 16.73
CA PHE A 159 17.39 9.05 17.16
C PHE A 159 18.15 10.10 17.99
N PRO A 160 18.98 9.68 18.96
CA PRO A 160 19.15 8.30 19.43
C PRO A 160 17.87 7.77 20.13
N LYS A 161 17.63 6.46 20.03
CA LYS A 161 16.54 5.80 20.77
C LYS A 161 16.87 5.78 22.28
N GLN A 162 15.86 5.65 23.11
CA GLN A 162 16.07 5.41 24.54
C GLN A 162 16.39 3.94 24.77
N PHE A 163 17.30 3.63 25.69
CA PHE A 163 17.45 2.27 26.21
C PHE A 163 16.15 1.87 26.91
N LYS A 164 15.77 0.61 26.78
CA LYS A 164 14.62 0.03 27.47
C LYS A 164 15.00 -1.33 28.00
N ASP A 165 14.48 -1.66 29.18
CA ASP A 165 14.73 -2.95 29.81
C ASP A 165 13.92 -4.07 29.13
N ASP A 166 12.80 -3.76 28.47
CA ASP A 166 11.95 -4.72 27.77
C ASP A 166 11.35 -4.19 26.45
N THR A 167 11.13 -5.10 25.50
CA THR A 167 10.35 -4.86 24.27
C THR A 167 8.88 -4.69 24.66
N GLU A 168 8.27 -3.54 24.36
CA GLU A 168 6.88 -3.25 24.74
C GLU A 168 5.86 -3.89 23.79
N GLU A 169 4.88 -4.60 24.35
CA GLU A 169 3.69 -5.00 23.62
C GLU A 169 2.87 -3.75 23.23
N ASN A 170 2.32 -3.75 22.01
CA ASN A 170 1.38 -2.74 21.51
C ASN A 170 1.89 -1.31 21.26
N VAL A 171 3.16 -0.97 21.51
CA VAL A 171 3.72 0.33 21.12
C VAL A 171 4.65 0.17 19.91
N ASN A 172 4.12 0.29 18.70
CA ASN A 172 4.87 0.54 17.46
C ASN A 172 6.11 -0.35 17.18
N GLY A 173 6.18 -1.58 17.70
CA GLY A 173 7.34 -2.46 17.48
C GLY A 173 8.66 -1.82 17.95
N PHE A 174 8.66 -1.17 19.11
CA PHE A 174 9.90 -0.70 19.73
C PHE A 174 10.71 -1.90 20.21
N ILE A 175 11.75 -2.23 19.45
CA ILE A 175 12.71 -3.28 19.78
C ILE A 175 13.68 -2.74 20.80
N ARG A 176 13.95 -3.55 21.82
CA ARG A 176 14.92 -3.31 22.88
C ARG A 176 16.32 -3.10 22.27
N PRO A 177 16.93 -1.90 22.40
CA PRO A 177 18.37 -1.80 22.31
C PRO A 177 18.91 -2.10 23.72
N GLY A 178 19.52 -3.27 23.95
CA GLY A 178 20.20 -3.53 25.21
C GLY A 178 21.34 -2.52 25.45
N ALA A 179 21.68 -2.24 26.71
CA ALA A 179 22.86 -1.46 27.02
C ALA A 179 24.12 -2.23 26.55
N THR A 180 24.97 -1.57 25.77
CA THR A 180 26.21 -2.14 25.24
C THR A 180 27.35 -1.15 25.39
N GLU A 181 28.57 -1.67 25.49
CA GLU A 181 29.77 -0.84 25.39
C GLU A 181 29.79 -0.16 24.01
N PRO A 182 29.95 1.18 23.96
CA PRO A 182 29.98 1.90 22.70
C PRO A 182 31.13 1.44 21.81
N VAL A 183 30.85 1.27 20.52
CA VAL A 183 31.80 0.90 19.48
C VAL A 183 32.19 2.12 18.67
N GLN A 184 33.44 2.21 18.25
CA GLN A 184 33.90 3.24 17.32
C GLN A 184 33.48 2.92 15.88
N VAL A 185 32.63 3.77 15.30
CA VAL A 185 32.20 3.70 13.91
C VAL A 185 32.61 5.00 13.21
N GLY A 186 33.70 4.94 12.44
CA GLY A 186 34.34 6.13 11.87
C GLY A 186 34.91 7.02 12.98
N LYS A 187 34.40 8.26 13.10
CA LYS A 187 34.84 9.23 14.12
C LYS A 187 33.91 9.31 15.33
N TYR A 188 32.92 8.43 15.41
CA TYR A 188 31.84 8.52 16.38
C TYR A 188 31.78 7.26 17.25
N SER A 189 31.54 7.46 18.54
CA SER A 189 31.26 6.40 19.51
C SER A 189 29.77 6.13 19.51
N ILE A 190 29.37 4.90 19.17
CA ILE A 190 27.99 4.52 18.87
C ILE A 190 27.62 3.26 19.64
N ASP A 191 26.42 3.24 20.22
CA ASP A 191 25.81 2.10 20.89
C ASP A 191 24.49 1.68 20.21
N ASN A 192 23.77 0.73 20.81
CA ASN A 192 22.52 0.18 20.26
C ASN A 192 21.42 1.23 20.02
N ARG A 193 21.48 2.41 20.67
CA ARG A 193 20.47 3.47 20.46
C ARG A 193 20.44 4.04 19.05
N TRP A 194 21.50 3.78 18.28
CA TRP A 194 21.67 4.23 16.90
C TRP A 194 21.40 3.13 15.88
N VAL A 195 21.18 1.90 16.31
CA VAL A 195 20.98 0.78 15.41
C VAL A 195 19.54 0.79 14.88
N VAL A 196 19.43 0.74 13.56
CA VAL A 196 18.17 0.61 12.83
C VAL A 196 17.76 -0.87 12.86
N PRO A 197 16.50 -1.19 13.23
CA PRO A 197 15.99 -2.56 13.25
C PRO A 197 16.27 -3.39 12.00
N TYR A 198 16.70 -4.63 12.15
CA TYR A 198 17.09 -5.49 11.04
C TYR A 198 16.83 -6.97 11.32
N ASN A 199 16.79 -7.79 10.26
CA ASN A 199 16.83 -9.25 10.39
C ASN A 199 18.27 -9.75 10.11
N PRO A 200 18.92 -10.46 11.06
CA PRO A 200 20.30 -10.91 10.91
C PRO A 200 20.57 -11.77 9.67
N TRP A 201 19.63 -12.64 9.30
CA TRP A 201 19.78 -13.52 8.14
C TRP A 201 19.72 -12.73 6.83
N LEU A 202 18.75 -11.82 6.69
CA LEU A 202 18.61 -10.96 5.52
C LEU A 202 19.86 -10.11 5.30
N LEU A 203 20.40 -9.51 6.36
CA LEU A 203 21.62 -8.71 6.24
C LEU A 203 22.82 -9.53 5.75
N LYS A 204 23.02 -10.72 6.31
CA LYS A 204 24.12 -11.61 5.89
C LYS A 204 24.00 -12.03 4.44
N LYS A 205 22.77 -12.31 3.98
CA LYS A 205 22.50 -12.71 2.59
C LYS A 205 22.68 -11.56 1.60
N PHE A 206 22.07 -10.41 1.87
CA PHE A 206 21.99 -9.32 0.89
C PHE A 206 23.10 -8.27 1.03
N ASN A 207 23.82 -8.24 2.16
CA ASN A 207 24.89 -7.27 2.45
C ASN A 207 24.48 -5.83 2.08
N ALA A 208 23.32 -5.40 2.57
CA ALA A 208 22.69 -4.14 2.21
C ALA A 208 21.94 -3.56 3.41
N HIS A 209 21.60 -2.27 3.37
CA HIS A 209 20.73 -1.66 4.38
C HIS A 209 19.30 -2.20 4.21
N ILE A 210 18.90 -3.11 5.11
CA ILE A 210 17.55 -3.67 5.17
C ILE A 210 16.94 -3.38 6.55
N ASN A 211 16.06 -2.38 6.61
CA ASN A 211 15.29 -2.10 7.82
C ASN A 211 14.10 -3.05 7.89
N VAL A 212 13.82 -3.63 9.06
CA VAL A 212 12.65 -4.48 9.31
C VAL A 212 11.94 -3.97 10.55
N GLU A 213 10.67 -3.64 10.43
CA GLU A 213 9.87 -3.06 11.50
C GLU A 213 8.55 -3.82 11.68
N VAL A 214 8.14 -4.05 12.93
CA VAL A 214 6.84 -4.67 13.25
C VAL A 214 5.74 -3.60 13.27
N CYS A 215 4.72 -3.78 12.44
CA CYS A 215 3.60 -2.87 12.26
C CYS A 215 2.50 -3.11 13.31
N ALA A 216 2.74 -2.70 14.55
CA ALA A 216 1.71 -2.80 15.59
C ALA A 216 0.55 -1.79 15.38
N SER A 217 0.87 -0.56 14.95
CA SER A 217 -0.09 0.56 14.84
C SER A 217 -0.48 0.93 13.41
N VAL A 218 -1.76 1.27 13.26
CA VAL A 218 -2.36 1.89 12.08
C VAL A 218 -1.62 3.18 11.66
N LYS A 219 -0.95 3.89 12.60
CA LYS A 219 -0.18 5.11 12.28
C LYS A 219 1.01 4.84 11.34
N ARG A 220 1.72 3.71 11.47
CA ARG A 220 2.82 3.34 10.54
C ARG A 220 2.28 2.91 9.19
N VAL A 221 1.14 2.23 9.16
CA VAL A 221 0.41 1.89 7.92
C VAL A 221 0.08 3.18 7.14
N LYS A 222 -0.48 4.20 7.81
CA LYS A 222 -0.73 5.54 7.21
C LYS A 222 0.54 6.25 6.73
N TYR A 223 1.62 6.22 7.53
CA TYR A 223 2.91 6.79 7.15
C TYR A 223 3.52 6.09 5.94
N LEU A 224 3.34 4.78 5.83
CA LEU A 224 3.87 4.01 4.72
C LEU A 224 3.14 4.25 3.41
N TYR A 225 1.84 4.41 3.54
CA TYR A 225 0.97 4.73 2.42
C TYR A 225 1.40 6.02 1.75
N LYS A 226 1.85 7.03 2.49
CA LYS A 226 2.49 8.22 1.91
C LYS A 226 3.59 7.90 0.89
N TYR A 227 4.42 6.88 1.14
CA TYR A 227 5.54 6.46 0.24
C TYR A 227 5.06 5.54 -0.88
N VAL A 228 4.05 4.70 -0.64
CA VAL A 228 3.36 3.98 -1.72
C VAL A 228 2.71 4.96 -2.73
N TYR A 229 2.38 6.17 -2.26
CA TYR A 229 1.66 7.19 -3.03
C TYR A 229 2.50 8.39 -3.43
N LYS A 230 3.76 8.51 -2.98
CA LYS A 230 4.65 9.53 -3.50
C LYS A 230 5.05 9.07 -4.90
N GLY A 231 4.51 9.73 -5.92
CA GLY A 231 4.92 9.47 -7.31
C GLY A 231 6.44 9.66 -7.44
N HIS A 232 7.05 9.05 -8.46
CA HIS A 232 8.45 9.29 -8.75
C HIS A 232 8.70 10.80 -8.89
N ASP A 233 9.77 11.30 -8.27
CA ASP A 233 10.26 12.65 -8.54
C ASP A 233 10.74 12.65 -10.01
N ALA A 234 9.90 13.17 -10.92
CA ALA A 234 10.12 13.12 -12.36
C ALA A 234 10.10 14.53 -12.95
N THR A 235 11.10 14.84 -13.77
CA THR A 235 11.16 16.04 -14.61
C THR A 235 11.13 15.57 -16.07
N SER A 236 10.21 16.09 -16.87
CA SER A 236 10.18 15.88 -18.31
C SER A 236 10.98 17.00 -18.99
N VAL A 237 11.88 16.63 -19.90
CA VAL A 237 12.64 17.58 -20.73
C VAL A 237 12.28 17.32 -22.19
N LYS A 238 11.66 18.31 -22.84
CA LYS A 238 11.32 18.26 -24.26
C LYS A 238 12.42 18.98 -25.04
N ILE A 239 13.15 18.25 -25.88
CA ILE A 239 14.10 18.84 -26.84
C ILE A 239 13.35 19.01 -28.16
N GLN A 240 12.88 20.22 -28.45
CA GLN A 240 12.29 20.57 -29.75
C GLN A 240 13.35 21.19 -30.67
N LYS A 241 13.35 20.80 -31.94
CA LYS A 241 13.99 21.60 -32.99
C LYS A 241 13.12 22.83 -33.26
N GLU A 242 13.74 23.99 -33.42
CA GLU A 242 13.06 25.26 -33.74
C GLU A 242 12.13 25.11 -34.95
N GLY A 243 10.85 25.49 -34.78
CA GLY A 243 9.93 25.71 -35.91
C GLY A 243 8.59 24.97 -35.91
N ALA A 244 8.29 24.07 -34.97
CA ALA A 244 6.98 23.41 -34.89
C ALA A 244 6.27 23.74 -33.57
N LEU A 245 5.45 24.80 -33.58
CA LEU A 245 4.46 25.08 -32.54
C LEU A 245 3.26 24.16 -32.75
N ASP A 246 3.33 22.96 -32.19
CA ASP A 246 2.15 22.14 -31.96
C ASP A 246 2.06 21.85 -30.46
N HIS A 247 1.10 22.50 -29.83
CA HIS A 247 0.87 22.48 -28.38
C HIS A 247 -0.26 21.49 -28.09
N ASP A 248 0.01 20.21 -28.26
CA ASP A 248 -0.92 19.14 -27.90
C ASP A 248 -0.68 18.71 -26.44
N GLU A 249 -1.49 19.25 -25.53
CA GLU A 249 -1.47 18.92 -24.10
C GLU A 249 -1.77 17.43 -23.84
N ILE A 250 -2.45 16.72 -24.75
CA ILE A 250 -2.88 15.34 -24.58
C ILE A 250 -1.72 14.36 -24.86
N LEU A 251 -0.89 14.63 -25.86
CA LEU A 251 0.34 13.85 -26.11
C LEU A 251 1.37 14.00 -24.98
N SER A 252 1.45 15.18 -24.36
CA SER A 252 2.35 15.45 -23.22
C SER A 252 2.05 14.60 -21.98
N PHE A 253 0.79 14.16 -21.84
CA PHE A 253 0.35 13.27 -20.75
C PHE A 253 0.67 11.80 -21.04
N VAL A 254 0.75 11.40 -22.31
CA VAL A 254 0.90 10.00 -22.74
C VAL A 254 2.36 9.58 -22.85
N GLU A 255 3.27 10.48 -23.26
CA GLU A 255 4.68 10.14 -23.48
C GLU A 255 5.53 10.06 -22.20
N GLY A 256 5.08 10.65 -21.08
CA GLY A 256 5.70 10.50 -19.75
C GLY A 256 5.51 9.11 -19.12
N SER A 257 4.84 8.18 -19.81
CA SER A 257 4.47 6.85 -19.30
C SER A 257 5.21 5.69 -20.00
N ALA A 258 6.15 5.97 -20.90
CA ALA A 258 6.85 4.94 -21.66
C ALA A 258 8.08 4.42 -20.91
N LEU A 259 7.85 3.50 -19.96
CA LEU A 259 8.62 2.25 -19.77
C LEU A 259 7.96 1.45 -18.64
N SER A 260 7.49 0.25 -18.99
CA SER A 260 6.86 -0.76 -18.13
C SER A 260 5.37 -0.61 -17.80
N CYS A 261 4.50 -0.75 -18.82
CA CYS A 261 3.43 -1.74 -18.75
C CYS A 261 2.82 -1.97 -20.14
N ALA A 262 2.68 -3.24 -20.51
CA ALA A 262 1.87 -3.63 -21.64
C ALA A 262 0.45 -3.06 -21.47
N PHE A 263 0.06 -2.26 -22.45
CA PHE A 263 -1.19 -1.54 -22.54
C PHE A 263 -2.40 -2.47 -22.48
N THR A 264 -3.39 -2.14 -21.64
CA THR A 264 -4.79 -2.09 -22.09
C THR A 264 -5.42 -0.82 -21.55
N THR A 265 -5.20 0.26 -22.29
CA THR A 265 -5.96 1.51 -22.18
C THR A 265 -7.44 1.19 -22.33
N ALA A 266 -8.25 1.63 -21.35
CA ALA A 266 -9.63 1.96 -21.64
C ALA A 266 -9.56 3.17 -22.58
N THR A 267 -10.08 3.02 -23.80
CA THR A 267 -10.23 4.14 -24.72
C THR A 267 -11.11 5.18 -24.05
N ALA A 268 -10.53 6.34 -23.74
CA ALA A 268 -11.30 7.57 -23.72
C ALA A 268 -11.61 7.83 -25.20
N ASP A 269 -12.78 7.37 -25.65
CA ASP A 269 -13.29 7.76 -26.96
C ASP A 269 -13.48 9.27 -26.90
N CYS A 270 -12.60 10.00 -27.60
CA CYS A 270 -12.75 11.43 -27.82
C CYS A 270 -14.05 11.61 -28.61
N VAL A 271 -15.10 12.10 -27.97
CA VAL A 271 -16.35 12.43 -28.66
C VAL A 271 -16.02 13.59 -29.60
N GLN A 272 -16.06 13.33 -30.90
CA GLN A 272 -16.03 14.40 -31.90
C GLN A 272 -17.30 15.23 -31.74
N ASP A 273 -17.15 16.56 -31.80
CA ASP A 273 -18.24 17.53 -31.71
C ASP A 273 -19.40 17.12 -32.64
N GLY A 274 -20.60 16.92 -32.09
CA GLY A 274 -21.81 16.53 -32.84
C GLY A 274 -22.22 15.05 -32.84
N GLN A 275 -21.50 14.14 -32.15
CA GLN A 275 -21.89 12.71 -32.01
C GLN A 275 -22.40 12.33 -30.61
N GLU A 276 -22.70 13.30 -29.76
CA GLU A 276 -23.03 13.11 -28.34
C GLU A 276 -24.28 12.25 -28.13
N ALA A 277 -25.33 12.47 -28.94
CA ALA A 277 -26.56 11.70 -28.87
C ALA A 277 -26.35 10.21 -29.21
N GLN A 278 -25.53 9.90 -30.22
CA GLN A 278 -25.16 8.52 -30.56
C GLN A 278 -24.23 7.91 -29.51
N ALA A 279 -23.35 8.68 -28.89
CA ALA A 279 -22.50 8.20 -27.80
C ALA A 279 -23.33 7.86 -26.54
N ILE A 280 -24.35 8.67 -26.22
CA ILE A 280 -25.30 8.43 -25.14
C ILE A 280 -26.13 7.16 -25.41
N GLU A 281 -26.63 7.00 -26.64
CA GLU A 281 -27.42 5.82 -27.03
C GLU A 281 -26.57 4.53 -27.02
N ARG A 282 -25.34 4.58 -27.53
CA ARG A 282 -24.38 3.47 -27.43
C ARG A 282 -23.99 3.15 -25.99
N ALA A 283 -23.87 4.16 -25.13
CA ALA A 283 -23.58 3.96 -23.70
C ALA A 283 -24.76 3.32 -22.96
N ALA A 284 -26.01 3.69 -23.29
CA ALA A 284 -27.22 3.10 -22.73
C ALA A 284 -27.41 1.62 -23.09
N LEU A 285 -26.93 1.21 -24.28
CA LEU A 285 -26.97 -0.18 -24.76
C LEU A 285 -25.78 -1.03 -24.29
N ARG A 286 -24.75 -0.41 -23.68
CA ARG A 286 -23.52 -1.11 -23.33
C ARG A 286 -23.70 -1.91 -22.03
N LYS A 287 -23.50 -3.23 -22.10
CA LYS A 287 -23.41 -4.07 -20.92
C LYS A 287 -22.21 -3.65 -20.07
N THR A 288 -22.49 -3.17 -18.87
CA THR A 288 -21.52 -2.90 -17.82
C THR A 288 -21.15 -4.18 -17.08
N THR A 289 -20.05 -4.18 -16.33
CA THR A 289 -19.67 -5.32 -15.49
C THR A 289 -20.75 -5.70 -14.47
N LEU A 290 -21.50 -4.71 -13.97
CA LEU A 290 -22.60 -4.91 -13.02
C LEU A 290 -23.84 -5.51 -13.71
N THR A 291 -24.26 -4.96 -14.85
CA THR A 291 -25.42 -5.50 -15.58
C THR A 291 -25.14 -6.90 -16.13
N SER A 292 -23.90 -7.21 -16.51
CA SER A 292 -23.53 -8.58 -16.87
C SER A 292 -23.49 -9.52 -15.67
N TRP A 293 -23.26 -9.02 -14.45
CA TRP A 293 -23.37 -9.82 -13.22
C TRP A 293 -24.83 -10.17 -12.92
N PHE A 294 -25.76 -9.24 -13.16
CA PHE A 294 -27.19 -9.53 -13.09
C PHE A 294 -27.60 -10.64 -14.06
N GLU A 295 -27.14 -10.58 -15.32
CA GLU A 295 -27.40 -11.64 -16.30
C GLU A 295 -26.76 -12.97 -15.90
N LEU A 296 -25.55 -12.95 -15.34
CA LEU A 296 -24.90 -14.14 -14.81
C LEU A 296 -25.77 -14.79 -13.73
N ASN A 297 -26.25 -14.01 -12.76
CA ASN A 297 -27.12 -14.52 -11.71
C ASN A 297 -28.44 -15.05 -12.29
N LYS A 298 -29.01 -14.40 -13.31
CA LYS A 298 -30.24 -14.88 -13.94
C LYS A 298 -30.08 -16.26 -14.58
N ASN A 299 -28.94 -16.50 -15.21
CA ASN A 299 -28.69 -17.72 -15.99
C ASN A 299 -28.03 -18.84 -15.18
N TYR A 300 -27.35 -18.51 -14.09
CA TYR A 300 -26.57 -19.45 -13.30
C TYR A 300 -26.87 -19.30 -11.80
N PRO A 301 -27.78 -20.12 -11.23
CA PRO A 301 -28.10 -20.11 -9.80
C PRO A 301 -26.88 -20.32 -8.89
N SER A 302 -25.84 -21.03 -9.38
CA SER A 302 -24.58 -21.19 -8.66
C SER A 302 -23.83 -19.87 -8.35
N ALA A 303 -24.14 -18.78 -9.07
CA ALA A 303 -23.58 -17.46 -8.80
C ALA A 303 -24.33 -16.68 -7.71
N HIS A 304 -25.53 -17.12 -7.29
CA HIS A 304 -26.39 -16.39 -6.35
C HIS A 304 -25.77 -16.20 -4.97
N ASN A 305 -24.86 -17.08 -4.57
CA ASN A 305 -24.18 -17.03 -3.28
C ASN A 305 -22.91 -16.14 -3.29
N ILE A 306 -22.62 -15.46 -4.40
CA ILE A 306 -21.41 -14.65 -4.57
C ILE A 306 -21.80 -13.18 -4.67
N SER A 307 -21.26 -12.35 -3.79
CA SER A 307 -21.45 -10.89 -3.84
C SER A 307 -20.82 -10.30 -5.11
N TYR A 308 -21.28 -9.13 -5.55
CA TYR A 308 -20.65 -8.45 -6.68
C TYR A 308 -19.18 -8.09 -6.39
N SER A 309 -18.82 -7.76 -5.14
CA SER A 309 -17.42 -7.52 -4.76
C SER A 309 -16.52 -8.76 -4.91
N ASP A 310 -17.07 -9.96 -4.78
CA ASP A 310 -16.32 -11.21 -4.79
C ASP A 310 -16.38 -11.96 -6.12
N ILE A 311 -17.20 -11.50 -7.07
CA ILE A 311 -17.46 -12.24 -8.31
C ILE A 311 -16.19 -12.51 -9.11
N SER A 312 -15.22 -11.58 -9.09
CA SER A 312 -13.96 -11.72 -9.81
C SER A 312 -13.07 -12.86 -9.29
N GLN A 313 -13.33 -13.36 -8.08
CA GLN A 313 -12.64 -14.52 -7.53
C GLN A 313 -13.06 -15.81 -8.26
N TYR A 314 -14.31 -15.86 -8.72
CA TYR A 314 -14.91 -17.06 -9.33
C TYR A 314 -15.12 -16.95 -10.83
N TYR A 315 -15.23 -15.72 -11.35
CA TYR A 315 -15.48 -15.42 -12.75
C TYR A 315 -14.46 -14.39 -13.28
N VAL A 316 -14.24 -14.42 -14.59
CA VAL A 316 -13.44 -13.43 -15.33
C VAL A 316 -14.39 -12.68 -16.27
N PHE A 317 -14.33 -11.35 -16.24
CA PHE A 317 -15.08 -10.54 -17.19
C PHE A 317 -14.39 -10.54 -18.54
N ASP A 318 -15.03 -11.14 -19.54
CA ASP A 318 -14.60 -11.11 -20.92
C ASP A 318 -15.08 -9.82 -21.57
N LYS A 319 -14.14 -8.91 -21.83
CA LYS A 319 -14.43 -7.60 -22.44
C LYS A 319 -14.96 -7.72 -23.87
N SER A 320 -14.59 -8.77 -24.60
CA SER A 320 -15.01 -8.97 -25.98
C SER A 320 -16.48 -9.38 -26.06
N THR A 321 -16.91 -10.28 -25.17
CA THR A 321 -18.30 -10.74 -25.11
C THR A 321 -19.14 -9.95 -24.10
N THR A 322 -18.53 -9.04 -23.34
CA THR A 322 -19.13 -8.30 -22.21
C THR A 322 -19.84 -9.19 -21.18
N ASN A 323 -19.28 -10.36 -20.89
CA ASN A 323 -19.90 -11.39 -20.04
C ASN A 323 -18.93 -11.96 -19.01
N TRP A 324 -19.47 -12.45 -17.90
CA TRP A 324 -18.70 -13.18 -16.89
C TRP A 324 -18.56 -14.65 -17.30
N LYS A 325 -17.32 -15.14 -17.38
CA LYS A 325 -16.99 -16.54 -17.65
C LYS A 325 -16.40 -17.19 -16.42
N LYS A 326 -16.77 -18.44 -16.13
CA LYS A 326 -16.25 -19.16 -14.96
C LYS A 326 -14.72 -19.27 -15.04
N ARG A 327 -14.05 -18.90 -13.96
CA ARG A 327 -12.59 -18.88 -13.88
C ARG A 327 -12.05 -20.29 -13.74
N GLN A 328 -11.05 -20.63 -14.55
CA GLN A 328 -10.47 -21.98 -14.59
C GLN A 328 -9.29 -22.16 -13.62
N ARG A 329 -8.56 -21.09 -13.27
CA ARG A 329 -7.38 -21.13 -12.37
C ARG A 329 -7.23 -19.86 -11.53
N GLY A 330 -6.65 -20.00 -10.33
CA GLY A 330 -6.14 -18.89 -9.51
C GLY A 330 -7.19 -18.03 -8.80
N GLY A 331 -8.43 -18.51 -8.60
CA GLY A 331 -9.54 -17.69 -8.10
C GLY A 331 -9.30 -16.93 -6.80
N GLN A 332 -8.68 -17.57 -5.80
CA GLN A 332 -8.38 -16.94 -4.51
C GLN A 332 -7.35 -15.79 -4.60
N LYS A 333 -6.59 -15.69 -5.70
CA LYS A 333 -5.55 -14.67 -5.92
C LYS A 333 -6.07 -13.36 -6.52
N PHE A 334 -7.36 -13.26 -6.86
CA PHE A 334 -7.94 -12.05 -7.42
C PHE A 334 -8.82 -11.34 -6.39
N ILE A 335 -8.84 -10.01 -6.44
CA ILE A 335 -9.71 -9.17 -5.60
C ILE A 335 -10.50 -8.25 -6.53
N GLY A 336 -11.82 -8.23 -6.35
CA GLY A 336 -12.71 -7.38 -7.14
C GLY A 336 -12.60 -5.93 -6.70
N ARG A 337 -12.59 -5.00 -7.65
CA ARG A 337 -12.63 -3.57 -7.37
C ARG A 337 -14.06 -3.07 -7.52
N LEU A 338 -14.59 -2.47 -6.45
CA LEU A 338 -15.73 -1.57 -6.54
C LEU A 338 -15.21 -0.13 -6.57
N PRO A 339 -15.77 0.75 -7.42
CA PRO A 339 -15.41 2.15 -7.42
C PRO A 339 -15.53 2.75 -6.01
N VAL A 340 -14.60 3.63 -5.65
CA VAL A 340 -14.78 4.51 -4.48
C VAL A 340 -15.80 5.55 -4.88
N VAL A 341 -16.87 5.67 -4.10
CA VAL A 341 -17.97 6.59 -4.35
C VAL A 341 -18.01 7.60 -3.22
N SER A 342 -18.13 8.88 -3.54
CA SER A 342 -18.28 9.95 -2.55
C SER A 342 -19.64 9.84 -1.86
N ILE A 343 -19.71 10.21 -0.58
CA ILE A 343 -21.00 10.29 0.14
C ILE A 343 -21.93 11.35 -0.48
N LEU A 344 -21.36 12.36 -1.16
CA LEU A 344 -22.10 13.38 -1.89
C LEU A 344 -22.78 12.81 -3.15
N GLU A 345 -22.35 11.64 -3.63
CA GLU A 345 -23.03 10.88 -4.68
C GLU A 345 -24.02 9.89 -4.05
N THR A 346 -25.00 10.44 -3.33
CA THR A 346 -25.89 9.78 -2.37
C THR A 346 -26.35 8.38 -2.84
N GLU A 347 -27.05 8.29 -3.98
CA GLU A 347 -27.60 7.02 -4.46
C GLU A 347 -26.56 6.01 -4.95
N ARG A 348 -25.42 6.48 -5.51
CA ARG A 348 -24.32 5.59 -5.89
C ARG A 348 -23.61 5.03 -4.65
N TYR A 349 -23.52 5.84 -3.58
CA TYR A 349 -22.94 5.42 -2.32
C TYR A 349 -23.77 4.30 -1.67
N TYR A 350 -25.08 4.46 -1.60
CA TYR A 350 -25.99 3.45 -1.07
C TYR A 350 -26.09 2.20 -1.97
N LEU A 351 -26.08 2.36 -3.30
CA LEU A 351 -25.94 1.22 -4.21
C LEU A 351 -24.66 0.43 -3.91
N ARG A 352 -23.52 1.11 -3.73
CA ARG A 352 -22.26 0.45 -3.37
C ARG A 352 -22.38 -0.30 -2.04
N MET A 353 -23.00 0.31 -1.02
CA MET A 353 -23.24 -0.35 0.27
C MET A 353 -24.02 -1.67 0.11
N LEU A 354 -25.09 -1.66 -0.69
CA LEU A 354 -25.88 -2.85 -0.97
C LEU A 354 -25.09 -3.91 -1.75
N LEU A 355 -24.32 -3.51 -2.76
CA LEU A 355 -23.49 -4.44 -3.57
C LEU A 355 -22.40 -5.15 -2.75
N LEU A 356 -22.02 -4.61 -1.59
CA LEU A 356 -21.09 -5.24 -0.65
C LEU A 356 -21.75 -6.30 0.24
N ARG A 357 -23.08 -6.35 0.31
CA ARG A 357 -23.83 -7.18 1.27
C ARG A 357 -24.81 -8.13 0.60
N LYS A 358 -25.46 -7.70 -0.48
CA LYS A 358 -26.39 -8.51 -1.27
C LYS A 358 -25.63 -9.36 -2.28
N SER A 359 -25.97 -10.64 -2.33
CA SER A 359 -25.54 -11.58 -3.37
C SER A 359 -26.74 -11.95 -4.27
N GLY A 360 -26.46 -12.43 -5.48
CA GLY A 360 -27.47 -13.03 -6.35
C GLY A 360 -28.52 -12.11 -6.96
N ALA A 361 -28.39 -10.79 -6.81
CA ALA A 361 -29.31 -9.85 -7.46
C ALA A 361 -29.28 -10.04 -8.99
N ILE A 362 -30.45 -10.11 -9.62
CA ILE A 362 -30.61 -10.24 -11.08
C ILE A 362 -31.07 -8.94 -11.74
N SER A 363 -31.20 -7.85 -10.98
CA SER A 363 -31.59 -6.54 -11.48
C SER A 363 -31.30 -5.43 -10.46
N PHE A 364 -31.44 -4.16 -10.86
CA PHE A 364 -31.47 -3.05 -9.90
C PHE A 364 -32.70 -3.09 -8.99
N ASP A 365 -33.84 -3.58 -9.49
CA ASP A 365 -35.07 -3.75 -8.69
C ASP A 365 -34.87 -4.77 -7.56
N ASP A 366 -34.11 -5.83 -7.80
CA ASP A 366 -33.74 -6.81 -6.76
C ASP A 366 -32.86 -6.16 -5.68
N ILE A 367 -31.96 -5.27 -6.08
CA ILE A 367 -31.13 -4.51 -5.13
C ILE A 367 -32.03 -3.59 -4.29
N LEU A 368 -33.06 -2.97 -4.87
CA LEU A 368 -34.04 -2.15 -4.16
C LEU A 368 -35.03 -2.95 -3.31
N THR A 369 -35.18 -4.25 -3.57
CA THR A 369 -36.16 -5.10 -2.86
C THR A 369 -35.56 -5.69 -1.58
N VAL A 370 -36.12 -5.34 -0.42
CA VAL A 370 -35.68 -5.86 0.89
C VAL A 370 -36.90 -6.45 1.59
N ASN A 371 -36.77 -7.68 2.11
CA ASN A 371 -37.87 -8.41 2.77
C ASN A 371 -39.15 -8.50 1.93
N GLY A 372 -39.03 -8.59 0.59
CA GLY A 372 -40.16 -8.64 -0.33
C GLY A 372 -40.80 -7.29 -0.68
N LEU A 373 -40.32 -6.18 -0.10
CA LEU A 373 -40.80 -4.83 -0.38
C LEU A 373 -39.81 -4.09 -1.29
N ARG A 374 -40.31 -3.56 -2.41
CA ARG A 374 -39.49 -2.76 -3.34
C ARG A 374 -39.42 -1.31 -2.87
N CYS A 375 -38.22 -0.87 -2.50
CA CYS A 375 -37.94 0.52 -2.15
C CYS A 375 -37.89 1.41 -3.40
N ILE A 376 -38.03 2.72 -3.20
CA ILE A 376 -37.99 3.71 -4.31
C ILE A 376 -36.55 4.08 -4.65
N ILE A 377 -35.70 4.19 -3.62
CA ILE A 377 -34.29 4.62 -3.71
C ILE A 377 -33.37 3.70 -2.90
N PHE A 378 -32.07 3.69 -3.23
CA PHE A 378 -31.09 2.82 -2.58
C PHE A 378 -30.86 3.19 -1.12
N GLN A 379 -30.95 4.47 -0.75
CA GLN A 379 -30.90 4.89 0.66
C GLN A 379 -31.96 4.17 1.51
N GLN A 380 -33.21 4.18 1.06
CA GLN A 380 -34.32 3.51 1.73
C GLN A 380 -34.08 2.00 1.81
N ALA A 381 -33.60 1.38 0.72
CA ALA A 381 -33.24 -0.03 0.74
C ALA A 381 -32.13 -0.34 1.76
N CYS A 382 -31.13 0.55 1.94
CA CYS A 382 -30.13 0.41 2.99
C CYS A 382 -30.74 0.52 4.40
N GLN A 383 -31.71 1.43 4.64
CA GLN A 383 -32.42 1.57 5.91
C GLN A 383 -33.18 0.28 6.26
N GLU A 384 -33.99 -0.21 5.32
CA GLU A 384 -34.79 -1.44 5.48
C GLU A 384 -33.91 -2.69 5.66
N TYR A 385 -32.74 -2.72 5.00
CA TYR A 385 -31.76 -3.79 5.18
C TYR A 385 -31.03 -3.71 6.54
N GLY A 386 -31.29 -2.67 7.33
CA GLY A 386 -30.65 -2.45 8.63
C GLY A 386 -29.22 -1.93 8.55
N LEU A 387 -28.79 -1.39 7.40
CA LEU A 387 -27.45 -0.82 7.24
C LEU A 387 -27.34 0.60 7.80
N LEU A 388 -28.49 1.25 8.07
CA LEU A 388 -28.54 2.67 8.43
C LEU A 388 -29.22 2.99 9.77
N ARG A 389 -29.09 2.10 10.77
CA ARG A 389 -29.67 2.33 12.10
C ARG A 389 -28.72 3.16 12.98
N GLY A 390 -29.18 4.35 13.39
CA GLY A 390 -28.43 5.29 14.22
C GLY A 390 -27.08 5.69 13.60
N ASP A 391 -26.13 6.08 14.44
CA ASP A 391 -24.81 6.51 13.99
C ASP A 391 -23.85 5.36 13.64
N GLN A 392 -24.31 4.10 13.68
CA GLN A 392 -23.47 2.93 13.47
C GLN A 392 -22.82 2.93 12.07
N GLN A 393 -23.50 3.47 11.06
CA GLN A 393 -22.96 3.62 9.71
C GLN A 393 -21.78 4.62 9.67
N TRP A 394 -21.86 5.69 10.46
CA TRP A 394 -20.85 6.74 10.57
C TRP A 394 -19.66 6.26 11.38
N GLN A 395 -19.93 5.56 12.48
CA GLN A 395 -18.92 4.86 13.25
C GLN A 395 -18.20 3.82 12.39
N SER A 396 -18.92 3.00 11.62
CA SER A 396 -18.31 2.01 10.72
C SER A 396 -17.47 2.69 9.64
N ALA A 397 -17.98 3.76 9.02
CA ALA A 397 -17.26 4.49 7.99
C ALA A 397 -15.98 5.16 8.54
N LEU A 398 -16.05 5.76 9.72
CA LEU A 398 -14.90 6.37 10.38
C LEU A 398 -13.92 5.33 10.92
N ASN A 399 -14.38 4.19 11.43
CA ASN A 399 -13.53 3.08 11.83
C ASN A 399 -12.79 2.47 10.64
N ASP A 400 -13.49 2.21 9.54
CA ASP A 400 -12.89 1.75 8.29
C ASP A 400 -11.87 2.78 7.82
N ALA A 401 -12.29 4.04 7.62
CA ALA A 401 -11.40 5.10 7.17
C ALA A 401 -10.22 5.33 8.13
N ALA A 402 -10.40 5.18 9.44
CA ALA A 402 -9.34 5.32 10.41
C ALA A 402 -8.23 4.28 10.22
N GLN A 403 -8.53 3.11 9.65
CA GLN A 403 -7.53 2.08 9.35
C GLN A 403 -6.56 2.48 8.23
N PHE A 404 -6.90 3.44 7.36
CA PHE A 404 -6.11 3.68 6.15
C PHE A 404 -6.07 5.11 5.59
N GLN A 405 -7.02 5.98 5.92
CA GLN A 405 -7.02 7.38 5.49
C GLN A 405 -5.99 8.22 6.27
N SER A 406 -5.37 9.20 5.60
CA SER A 406 -4.51 10.18 6.27
C SER A 406 -5.30 11.03 7.27
N PRO A 407 -4.67 11.58 8.34
CA PRO A 407 -5.40 12.41 9.31
C PRO A 407 -6.14 13.59 8.66
N ARG A 408 -5.57 14.21 7.63
CA ARG A 408 -6.25 15.27 6.86
C ARG A 408 -7.51 14.74 6.18
N GLN A 409 -7.44 13.62 5.48
CA GLN A 409 -8.58 13.02 4.79
C GLN A 409 -9.64 12.49 5.76
N LEU A 410 -9.22 11.93 6.90
CA LEU A 410 -10.12 11.45 7.93
C LEU A 410 -10.86 12.61 8.61
N ARG A 411 -10.19 13.72 8.91
CA ARG A 411 -10.84 14.95 9.38
C ARG A 411 -11.79 15.54 8.34
N MET A 412 -11.43 15.47 7.06
CA MET A 412 -12.29 15.92 5.97
C MET A 412 -13.53 15.02 5.84
N LEU A 413 -13.38 13.70 6.00
CA LEU A 413 -14.49 12.75 6.05
C LEU A 413 -15.38 13.00 7.27
N PHE A 414 -14.80 13.21 8.45
CA PHE A 414 -15.54 13.58 9.66
C PHE A 414 -16.33 14.87 9.46
N ALA A 415 -15.71 15.92 8.91
CA ALA A 415 -16.40 17.16 8.58
C ALA A 415 -17.53 16.97 7.55
N MET A 416 -17.32 16.09 6.55
CA MET A 416 -18.38 15.73 5.60
C MET A 416 -19.53 14.97 6.26
N ILE A 417 -19.23 14.05 7.19
CA ILE A 417 -20.24 13.32 7.95
C ILE A 417 -21.03 14.28 8.86
N CYS A 418 -20.37 15.20 9.57
CA CYS A 418 -21.07 16.18 10.39
C CYS A 418 -21.89 17.20 9.56
N GLY A 419 -21.40 17.58 8.39
CA GLY A 419 -22.05 18.60 7.55
C GLY A 419 -23.14 18.06 6.63
N PHE A 420 -23.04 16.80 6.21
CA PHE A 420 -23.93 16.20 5.20
C PHE A 420 -24.49 14.83 5.60
N GLY A 421 -23.95 14.20 6.65
CA GLY A 421 -24.49 12.98 7.21
C GLY A 421 -25.62 13.31 8.18
N GLU A 422 -26.71 12.54 8.12
CA GLU A 422 -27.75 12.53 9.14
C GLU A 422 -27.20 11.83 10.40
N VAL A 423 -26.37 12.54 11.17
CA VAL A 423 -25.78 12.06 12.44
C VAL A 423 -26.71 12.44 13.58
N GLU A 424 -27.08 11.48 14.43
CA GLU A 424 -27.94 11.69 15.58
C GLU A 424 -27.18 12.32 16.77
N ASP A 425 -25.96 11.86 17.06
CA ASP A 425 -25.12 12.32 18.18
C ASP A 425 -23.67 12.62 17.72
N VAL A 426 -23.48 13.83 17.19
CA VAL A 426 -22.16 14.32 16.79
C VAL A 426 -21.15 14.34 17.95
N PRO A 427 -21.50 14.76 19.19
CA PRO A 427 -20.60 14.66 20.34
C PRO A 427 -20.08 13.24 20.61
N ASP A 428 -20.95 12.22 20.65
CA ASP A 428 -20.52 10.83 20.86
C ASP A 428 -19.60 10.36 19.72
N LEU A 429 -19.96 10.67 18.47
CA LEU A 429 -19.15 10.36 17.30
C LEU A 429 -17.75 10.99 17.38
N TRP A 430 -17.64 12.23 17.85
CA TRP A 430 -16.34 12.87 18.10
C TRP A 430 -15.56 12.16 19.20
N VAL A 431 -16.17 11.88 20.35
CA VAL A 431 -15.51 11.26 21.50
C VAL A 431 -14.89 9.93 21.14
N GLN A 432 -15.59 9.12 20.33
CA GLN A 432 -15.13 7.80 19.90
C GLN A 432 -13.98 7.85 18.88
N HIS A 433 -13.90 8.90 18.06
CA HIS A 433 -12.94 8.96 16.94
C HIS A 433 -11.83 10.01 17.09
N GLN A 434 -11.87 10.89 18.10
CA GLN A 434 -10.92 11.99 18.31
C GLN A 434 -9.44 11.56 18.37
N VAL A 435 -9.13 10.33 18.82
CA VAL A 435 -7.75 9.81 18.87
C VAL A 435 -7.22 9.45 17.47
N SER A 436 -8.14 9.10 16.56
CA SER A 436 -7.83 8.70 15.19
C SER A 436 -7.83 9.86 14.20
N LEU A 437 -8.66 10.89 14.44
CA LEU A 437 -8.75 12.17 13.72
C LEU A 437 -7.50 13.04 13.93
#